data_AF-A0A2N5K4A0-F1
#
_entry.id   AF-A0A2N5K4A0-F1
#
_cell.length_a   1.000
_cell.length_b   1.000
_cell.length_c   1.000
_cell.angle_alpha   90.00
_cell.angle_beta   90.00
_cell.angle_gamma   90.00
#
_symmetry.space_group_name_H-M   'P 1'
#
loop_
_entity.id
_entity.type
_entity.pdbx_description
1 polymer ?
#
loop_
_entity_poly.entity_id
_entity_poly.type
_entity_poly.pdbx_seq_one_letter_code
_entity_poly.pdbx_strand_id
1 'polypeptide(L)' 'MNLFITKRIRELKTAVLMLALVLGLLFSSHTTFAGSTSTSCDDGVCVTETCEGDNCSTSTSTGGTTDDVDDVDDDV' A
#
# COMPACT_ATOMS: atom_id res chain seq x y z
N MET A 1 16.07 -9.20 -52.31
CA MET A 1 15.87 -8.20 -51.22
C MET A 1 15.13 -8.73 -49.99
N ASN A 2 14.80 -10.02 -49.87
CA ASN A 2 13.91 -10.51 -48.79
C ASN A 2 14.62 -11.13 -47.57
N LEU A 3 15.94 -11.30 -47.62
CA LEU A 3 16.73 -11.89 -46.51
C LEU A 3 17.14 -10.86 -45.43
N PHE A 4 17.10 -9.57 -45.75
CA PHE A 4 17.48 -8.51 -44.81
C PHE A 4 16.35 -8.24 -43.80
N ILE A 5 15.10 -8.35 -44.26
CA ILE A 5 13.90 -8.06 -43.47
C ILE A 5 13.73 -9.10 -42.35
N THR A 6 13.91 -10.38 -42.67
CA THR A 6 13.80 -11.47 -41.68
C THR A 6 14.88 -11.43 -40.60
N LYS A 7 16.07 -10.89 -40.91
CA LYS A 7 17.14 -10.71 -39.90
C LYS A 7 16.81 -9.58 -38.92
N ARG A 8 16.33 -8.43 -39.42
CA ARG A 8 15.95 -7.27 -38.60
C ARG A 8 14.77 -7.56 -37.66
N ILE A 9 13.80 -8.35 -38.11
CA ILE A 9 12.64 -8.76 -37.29
C ILE A 9 13.09 -9.67 -36.13
N ARG A 10 14.06 -10.56 -36.36
CA ARG A 10 14.57 -11.46 -35.33
C ARG A 10 15.27 -10.70 -34.20
N GLU A 11 16.10 -9.73 -34.56
CA GLU A 11 16.80 -8.85 -33.60
C GLU A 11 15.81 -7.95 -32.85
N LEU A 12 14.78 -7.45 -33.53
CA LEU A 12 13.74 -6.63 -32.91
C LEU A 12 12.93 -7.40 -31.86
N LYS A 13 12.56 -8.65 -32.14
CA LYS A 13 11.81 -9.49 -31.19
C LYS A 13 12.59 -9.71 -29.88
N THR A 14 13.89 -9.97 -29.98
CA THR A 14 14.74 -10.14 -28.79
C THR A 14 14.90 -8.85 -27.99
N ALA A 15 15.03 -7.71 -28.66
CA ALA A 15 15.12 -6.41 -27.98
C ALA A 15 13.82 -6.06 -27.25
N VAL A 16 12.67 -6.33 -27.87
CA VAL A 16 11.35 -6.12 -27.25
C VAL A 16 11.15 -7.02 -26.03
N LEU A 17 11.59 -8.29 -26.09
CA LEU A 17 11.53 -9.21 -24.95
C LEU A 17 12.39 -8.73 -23.77
N MET A 18 13.62 -8.28 -24.04
CA MET A 18 14.49 -7.74 -22.99
C MET A 18 13.93 -6.46 -22.37
N LEU A 19 13.38 -5.56 -23.19
CA LEU A 19 12.75 -4.33 -22.72
C LEU A 19 11.54 -4.65 -21.83
N ALA A 20 10.69 -5.58 -22.24
CA ALA A 20 9.53 -6.01 -21.44
C ALA A 20 9.94 -6.64 -20.11
N LEU A 21 11.02 -7.42 -20.09
CA LEU A 21 11.61 -7.97 -18.85
C LEU A 21 12.09 -6.88 -17.90
N VAL A 22 12.83 -5.90 -18.41
CA VAL A 22 13.35 -4.78 -17.60
C VAL A 22 12.20 -3.91 -17.08
N LEU A 23 11.23 -3.59 -17.92
CA LEU A 23 10.04 -2.84 -17.52
C LEU A 23 9.22 -3.61 -16.49
N GLY A 24 9.07 -4.93 -16.63
CA GLY A 24 8.42 -5.78 -15.65
C GLY A 24 9.15 -5.81 -14.31
N LEU A 25 10.48 -5.87 -14.31
CA LEU A 25 11.31 -5.83 -13.09
C LEU A 25 11.26 -4.45 -12.41
N LEU A 26 11.30 -3.36 -13.17
CA LEU A 26 11.11 -2.00 -12.65
C LEU A 26 9.72 -1.87 -12.03
N PHE A 27 8.67 -2.30 -12.75
CA PHE A 27 7.31 -2.23 -12.24
C PHE A 27 7.11 -3.10 -11.00
N SER A 28 7.71 -4.30 -10.97
CA SER A 28 7.69 -5.19 -9.79
C SER A 28 8.44 -4.62 -8.59
N SER A 29 9.41 -3.73 -8.81
CA SER A 29 10.09 -2.98 -7.74
C SER A 29 9.24 -1.81 -7.24
N HIS A 30 8.25 -1.38 -8.03
CA HIS A 30 7.32 -0.29 -7.74
C HIS A 30 5.91 -0.76 -7.39
N THR A 31 5.61 -2.07 -7.45
CA THR A 31 4.29 -2.57 -7.07
C THR A 31 4.09 -2.33 -5.58
N THR A 32 3.10 -1.48 -5.33
CA THR A 32 2.63 -0.87 -4.09
C THR A 32 2.58 -1.83 -2.90
N PHE A 33 3.21 -1.39 -1.81
CA PHE A 33 3.05 -1.91 -0.48
C PHE A 33 1.57 -1.87 -0.09
N ALA A 34 0.98 -3.02 0.25
CA ALA A 34 -0.30 -3.02 0.93
C ALA A 34 -0.09 -2.27 2.25
N GLY A 35 -0.60 -1.04 2.34
CA GLY A 35 -0.48 -0.19 3.52
C GLY A 35 -0.85 -0.98 4.76
N SER A 36 0.06 -1.03 5.74
CA SER A 36 -0.20 -1.68 7.00
C SER A 36 -0.71 -0.62 7.97
N THR A 37 -1.98 -0.73 8.35
CA THR A 37 -2.56 0.07 9.42
C THR A 37 -2.56 -0.77 10.70
N SER A 38 -1.88 -0.27 11.73
CA SER A 38 -1.85 -0.83 13.07
C SER A 38 -2.49 0.16 14.04
N THR A 39 -3.43 -0.30 14.85
CA THR A 39 -4.05 0.53 15.90
C THR A 39 -3.78 -0.11 17.25
N SER A 40 -3.14 0.62 18.16
CA SER A 40 -2.95 0.24 19.56
C SER A 40 -3.74 1.20 20.45
N CYS A 41 -4.37 0.70 21.51
CA CYS A 41 -5.08 1.54 22.48
C CYS A 41 -4.61 1.21 23.89
N ASP A 42 -4.30 2.25 24.66
CA ASP A 42 -3.85 2.18 26.05
C ASP A 42 -4.49 3.34 26.84
N ASP A 43 -5.08 3.06 28.01
CA ASP A 43 -5.74 4.05 28.87
C ASP A 43 -6.70 5.03 28.15
N GLY A 44 -7.48 4.53 27.18
CA GLY A 44 -8.43 5.35 26.41
C GLY A 44 -7.80 6.22 25.30
N VAL A 45 -6.47 6.14 25.12
CA VAL A 45 -5.74 6.77 24.02
C VAL A 45 -5.45 5.73 22.96
N CYS A 46 -5.99 5.90 21.77
CA CYS A 46 -5.72 5.06 20.62
C CYS A 46 -4.70 5.72 19.69
N VAL A 47 -3.63 5.01 19.37
CA VAL A 47 -2.61 5.38 18.40
C VAL A 47 -2.80 4.52 17.17
N THR A 48 -3.10 5.15 16.03
CA THR A 48 -3.19 4.49 14.73
C THR A 48 -1.97 4.84 13.91
N GLU A 49 -1.13 3.87 13.62
CA GLU A 49 0.00 3.97 12.72
C GLU A 49 -0.38 3.41 11.36
N THR A 50 -0.27 4.24 10.32
CA THR A 50 -0.45 3.81 8.93
C THR A 50 0.89 3.95 8.22
N CYS A 51 1.45 2.83 7.80
CA CYS A 51 2.70 2.79 7.04
C CYS A 51 2.44 2.43 5.58
N GLU A 52 3.09 3.19 4.70
CA GLU A 52 3.15 2.94 3.26
C GLU A 52 4.63 2.85 2.87
N GLY A 53 5.17 1.63 2.79
CA GLY A 53 6.61 1.41 2.58
C GLY A 53 7.42 1.86 3.80
N ASP A 54 8.36 2.79 3.60
CA ASP A 54 9.21 3.37 4.67
C ASP A 54 8.60 4.64 5.29
N ASN A 55 7.43 5.09 4.82
CA ASN A 55 6.78 6.29 5.31
C ASN A 55 5.63 5.92 6.23
N CYS A 56 5.78 6.20 7.51
CA CYS A 56 4.75 5.95 8.53
C CYS A 56 4.15 7.26 9.01
N SER A 57 2.82 7.28 9.11
CA SER A 57 2.06 8.37 9.70
C SER A 57 1.36 7.86 10.96
N THR A 58 1.55 8.58 12.06
CA THR A 58 0.94 8.24 13.35
C THR A 58 -0.19 9.24 13.64
N SER A 59 -1.39 8.73 13.84
CA SER A 59 -2.57 9.49 14.24
C SER A 59 -2.98 9.07 15.64
N THR A 60 -2.98 10.00 16.59
CA THR A 60 -3.44 9.76 17.95
C THR A 60 -4.87 10.27 18.10
N SER A 61 -5.77 9.41 18.56
CA SER A 61 -7.13 9.74 18.90
C SER A 61 -7.38 9.33 20.35
N THR A 62 -7.67 10.31 21.20
CA THR A 62 -8.26 10.03 22.51
C THR A 62 -9.68 9.57 22.24
N GLY A 63 -10.01 8.31 22.55
CA GLY A 63 -11.37 7.84 22.50
C GLY A 63 -12.18 8.71 23.44
N GLY A 64 -13.01 9.58 22.87
CA GLY A 64 -13.89 10.44 23.66
C GLY A 64 -14.63 9.52 24.62
N THR A 65 -14.56 9.85 25.91
CA THR A 65 -15.41 9.23 26.90
C THR A 65 -16.82 9.34 26.37
N THR A 66 -17.43 8.21 25.99
CA THR A 66 -18.85 8.11 26.19
C THR A 66 -19.00 8.08 27.70
N ASP A 67 -19.09 9.28 28.29
CA ASP A 67 -19.77 9.49 29.55
C ASP A 67 -21.23 9.08 29.30
N ASP A 68 -21.46 7.77 29.12
CA ASP A 68 -22.75 7.10 29.30
C ASP A 68 -23.00 6.95 30.82
N VAL A 69 -22.74 8.03 31.56
CA VAL A 69 -23.13 8.22 32.94
C VAL A 69 -24.20 9.28 32.88
N ASP A 70 -25.42 8.86 32.52
CA ASP A 70 -26.68 9.50 32.94
C ASP A 70 -27.93 8.73 32.43
N ASP A 71 -27.80 7.50 31.88
CA ASP A 71 -28.92 6.56 31.75
C ASP A 71 -29.26 5.85 33.09
N VAL A 72 -29.35 6.62 34.18
CA VAL A 72 -30.00 6.16 35.43
C VAL A 72 -31.29 6.98 35.63
N ASP A 73 -32.14 6.95 34.62
CA ASP A 73 -33.59 7.04 34.76
C ASP A 73 -34.13 5.58 34.83
N ASP A 74 -34.33 5.04 36.04
CA ASP A 74 -35.42 4.08 36.34
C ASP A 74 -35.40 3.68 37.84
N ASP A 75 -36.40 4.20 38.56
CA ASP A 75 -37.16 3.50 39.62
C ASP A 75 -36.49 3.08 40.95
N VAL A 76 -36.45 3.98 41.95
CA VAL A 76 -36.71 3.68 43.39
C VAL A 76 -37.46 4.83 44.08
#